data_AF-A0A7X6VBH0-F1
#
_entry.id   AF-A0A7X6VBH0-F1
#
_cell.length_a   1.000
_cell.length_b   1.000
_cell.length_c   1.000
_cell.angle_alpha   90.00
_cell.angle_beta   90.00
_cell.angle_gamma   90.00
#
_symmetry.space_group_name_H-M   'P 1'
#
loop_
_entity.id
_entity.type
_entity.pdbx_description
1 polymer ?
#
loop_
_entity_poly.entity_id
_entity_poly.type
_entity_poly.pdbx_seq_one_letter_code
_entity_poly.pdbx_strand_id
1 'polypeptide(L)'
;MAKYYSKEEREVIERLNNILGMKHRSRPFDFTNVDDLKEAFKYIVAEYIDYMNYYMTLVDIMEHFDESLEYYDPVTWTSLHDNDVKGDKLSQKVSVNLSKAGESLRKTAYRSEEKCEEMLTIILGMDAIIRETVLGKIYIYDE
;
A
#
# COMPACT_ATOMS: atom_id res chain seq x y z
N MET A 1 -4.24 10.67 -19.18
CA MET A 1 -4.41 10.39 -17.75
C MET A 1 -5.76 10.93 -17.30
N ALA A 2 -6.80 10.11 -17.45
CA ALA A 2 -8.16 10.39 -16.99
C ALA A 2 -8.83 9.03 -16.74
N LYS A 3 -9.47 8.89 -15.58
CA LYS A 3 -10.24 7.74 -15.07
C LYS A 3 -9.41 6.66 -14.36
N TYR A 4 -9.34 6.79 -13.04
CA TYR A 4 -8.88 5.75 -12.10
C TYR A 4 -9.76 4.48 -12.11
N TYR A 5 -10.97 4.57 -12.66
CA TYR A 5 -11.83 3.41 -12.85
C TYR A 5 -12.34 3.30 -14.28
N SER A 6 -12.13 2.13 -14.87
CA SER A 6 -12.76 1.67 -16.10
C SER A 6 -14.29 1.70 -15.96
N LYS A 7 -15.01 1.48 -17.06
CA LYS A 7 -16.48 1.35 -16.97
C LYS A 7 -16.87 0.16 -16.09
N GLU A 8 -16.18 -0.96 -16.24
CA GLU A 8 -16.45 -2.20 -15.49
C GLU A 8 -16.19 -2.04 -13.99
N GLU A 9 -15.09 -1.37 -13.61
CA GLU A 9 -14.76 -1.10 -12.21
C GLU A 9 -15.82 -0.21 -11.54
N ARG A 10 -16.37 0.75 -12.28
CA ARG A 10 -17.46 1.60 -11.78
C ARG A 10 -18.75 0.81 -11.55
N GLU A 11 -19.10 -0.08 -12.47
CA GLU A 11 -20.26 -0.96 -12.29
C GLU A 11 -20.09 -1.89 -11.07
N VAL A 12 -18.86 -2.33 -10.78
CA VAL A 12 -18.56 -3.08 -9.55
C VAL A 12 -18.78 -2.21 -8.31
N ILE A 13 -18.27 -0.99 -8.28
CA ILE A 13 -18.42 -0.06 -7.14
C ILE A 13 -19.89 0.28 -6.91
N GLU A 14 -20.65 0.55 -7.97
CA GLU A 14 -22.09 0.85 -7.87
C GLU A 14 -22.87 -0.35 -7.33
N ARG A 15 -22.54 -1.57 -7.76
CA ARG A 15 -23.11 -2.79 -7.18
C ARG A 15 -22.77 -2.94 -5.70
N LEU A 16 -21.52 -2.73 -5.30
CA LEU A 16 -21.09 -2.81 -3.90
C LEU A 16 -21.83 -1.80 -3.03
N ASN A 17 -21.96 -0.55 -3.49
CA ASN A 17 -22.72 0.48 -2.80
C ASN A 17 -24.19 0.08 -2.62
N ASN A 18 -24.82 -0.44 -3.67
CA ASN A 18 -26.22 -0.87 -3.62
C ASN A 18 -26.45 -2.06 -2.69
N ILE A 19 -25.55 -3.05 -2.70
CA ILE A 19 -25.70 -4.29 -1.91
C ILE A 19 -25.40 -4.04 -0.43
N LEU A 20 -24.33 -3.30 -0.14
CA LEU A 20 -23.80 -3.15 1.22
C LEU A 20 -24.19 -1.82 1.89
N GLY A 21 -25.00 -0.99 1.21
CA GLY A 21 -25.37 0.34 1.71
C GLY A 21 -24.18 1.31 1.82
N MET A 22 -23.09 1.01 1.12
CA MET A 22 -21.87 1.80 1.13
C MET A 22 -22.00 3.03 0.23
N LYS A 23 -21.10 4.00 0.43
CA LYS A 23 -21.05 5.25 -0.35
C LYS A 23 -19.67 5.47 -0.94
N HIS A 24 -19.03 4.40 -1.42
CA HIS A 24 -17.77 4.54 -2.15
C HIS A 24 -17.99 5.39 -3.38
N ARG A 25 -16.98 6.20 -3.71
CA ARG A 25 -17.02 7.04 -4.89
C ARG A 25 -17.05 6.17 -6.15
N SER A 26 -18.12 6.26 -6.94
CA SER A 26 -18.24 5.56 -8.23
C SER A 26 -17.87 6.43 -9.44
N ARG A 27 -17.73 7.75 -9.25
CA ARG A 27 -17.35 8.70 -10.31
C ARG A 27 -15.85 8.96 -10.29
N PRO A 28 -15.20 9.10 -11.45
CA PRO A 28 -13.78 9.44 -11.49
C PRO A 28 -13.51 10.79 -10.82
N PHE A 29 -12.29 10.99 -10.35
CA PHE A 29 -11.82 12.31 -9.93
C PHE A 29 -11.68 13.24 -11.15
N ASP A 30 -12.05 14.49 -10.95
CA ASP A 30 -11.90 15.61 -11.86
C ASP A 30 -10.72 16.49 -11.41
N PHE A 31 -9.57 16.32 -12.07
CA PHE A 31 -8.36 17.07 -11.72
C PHE A 31 -8.38 18.53 -12.14
N THR A 32 -9.42 18.97 -12.85
CA THR A 32 -9.65 20.40 -13.11
C THR A 32 -10.31 21.09 -11.92
N ASN A 33 -10.93 20.32 -11.02
CA ASN A 33 -11.49 20.80 -9.76
C ASN A 33 -10.45 20.63 -8.63
N VAL A 34 -10.09 21.72 -7.97
CA VAL A 34 -9.04 21.71 -6.94
C VAL A 34 -9.40 20.90 -5.70
N ASP A 35 -10.68 20.92 -5.28
CA ASP A 35 -11.14 20.14 -4.13
C ASP A 35 -11.11 18.65 -4.43
N ASP A 36 -11.46 18.30 -5.67
CA ASP A 36 -11.48 16.91 -6.14
C ASP A 36 -10.06 16.35 -6.35
N LEU A 37 -9.14 17.18 -6.84
CA LEU A 37 -7.71 16.89 -6.90
C LEU A 37 -7.13 16.68 -5.49
N LYS A 38 -7.49 17.54 -4.54
CA LYS A 38 -7.07 17.43 -3.13
C LYS A 38 -7.58 16.15 -2.48
N GLU A 39 -8.85 15.80 -2.73
CA GLU A 39 -9.42 14.55 -2.26
C GLU A 39 -8.70 13.35 -2.88
N ALA A 40 -8.45 13.36 -4.19
CA ALA A 40 -7.71 12.30 -4.88
C ALA A 40 -6.30 12.10 -4.29
N PHE A 41 -5.56 13.19 -4.10
CA PHE A 41 -4.22 13.13 -3.52
C PHE A 41 -4.24 12.57 -2.11
N LYS A 42 -5.19 13.01 -1.26
CA LYS A 42 -5.37 12.48 0.08
C LYS A 42 -5.62 10.96 0.08
N TYR A 43 -6.47 10.47 -0.81
CA TYR A 43 -6.77 9.03 -0.89
C TYR A 43 -5.56 8.21 -1.34
N ILE A 44 -4.80 8.69 -2.32
CA ILE A 44 -3.60 8.02 -2.81
C ILE A 44 -2.53 7.95 -1.71
N VAL A 45 -2.31 9.05 -0.98
CA VAL A 45 -1.39 9.08 0.16
C VAL A 45 -1.85 8.16 1.28
N ALA A 46 -3.15 8.14 1.60
CA ALA A 46 -3.70 7.24 2.60
C ALA A 46 -3.52 5.76 2.21
N GLU A 47 -3.78 5.41 0.94
CA GLU A 47 -3.54 4.06 0.41
C GLU A 47 -2.08 3.62 0.62
N TYR A 48 -1.12 4.49 0.29
CA TYR A 48 0.31 4.21 0.49
C TYR A 48 0.67 4.03 1.96
N ILE A 49 0.26 4.95 2.82
CA ILE A 49 0.55 4.89 4.26
C ILE A 49 -0.03 3.61 4.88
N ASP A 50 -1.27 3.26 4.54
CA ASP A 50 -1.92 2.06 5.06
C ASP A 50 -1.19 0.79 4.61
N TYR A 51 -0.85 0.66 3.32
CA TYR A 51 -0.13 -0.52 2.83
C TYR A 51 1.30 -0.62 3.35
N MET A 52 2.00 0.49 3.51
CA MET A 52 3.31 0.51 4.17
C MET A 52 3.19 0.07 5.63
N ASN A 53 2.21 0.57 6.36
CA ASN A 53 1.98 0.16 7.76
C ASN A 53 1.68 -1.34 7.88
N TYR A 54 0.87 -1.90 6.98
CA TYR A 54 0.61 -3.35 6.97
C TYR A 54 1.86 -4.16 6.64
N TYR A 55 2.67 -3.70 5.69
CA TYR A 55 3.94 -4.34 5.38
C TYR A 55 4.88 -4.33 6.58
N MET A 56 5.07 -3.18 7.22
CA MET A 56 5.93 -3.05 8.41
C MET A 56 5.44 -3.92 9.58
N THR A 57 4.12 -3.95 9.82
CA THR A 57 3.54 -4.83 10.85
C THR A 57 3.85 -6.31 10.57
N LEU A 58 3.84 -6.72 9.29
CA LEU A 58 4.18 -8.09 8.94
C LEU A 58 5.68 -8.39 9.07
N VAL A 59 6.55 -7.41 8.81
CA VAL A 59 7.99 -7.52 9.08
C VAL A 59 8.23 -7.77 10.57
N ASP A 60 7.58 -7.01 11.45
CA ASP A 60 7.69 -7.24 12.90
C ASP A 60 7.21 -8.65 13.29
N ILE A 61 6.13 -9.15 12.69
CA ILE A 61 5.64 -10.51 12.94
C ILE A 61 6.66 -11.56 12.45
N MET A 62 7.29 -11.33 11.30
CA MET A 62 8.33 -12.22 10.76
C MET A 62 9.54 -12.30 11.69
N GLU A 63 10.02 -11.15 12.18
CA GLU A 63 11.15 -11.06 13.10
C GLU A 63 10.83 -11.78 14.42
N HIS A 64 9.69 -11.49 15.05
CA HIS A 64 9.30 -12.18 16.29
C HIS A 64 9.10 -13.69 16.10
N PHE A 65 8.61 -14.12 14.93
CA PHE A 65 8.47 -15.55 14.63
C PHE A 65 9.83 -16.23 14.48
N ASP A 66 10.78 -15.59 13.80
CA ASP A 66 12.15 -16.09 13.65
C ASP A 66 12.86 -16.21 15.00
N GLU A 67 12.80 -15.16 15.83
CA GLU A 67 13.35 -15.15 17.20
C GLU A 67 12.72 -16.24 18.08
N SER A 68 11.41 -16.46 17.94
CA SER A 68 10.70 -17.52 18.68
C SER A 68 11.17 -18.91 18.26
N LEU A 69 11.44 -19.12 16.97
CA LEU A 69 12.02 -20.38 16.50
C LEU A 69 13.45 -20.53 17.02
N GLU A 70 14.28 -19.50 16.96
CA GLU A 70 15.66 -19.56 17.46
C GLU A 70 15.68 -19.96 18.94
N TYR A 71 14.80 -19.38 19.76
CA TYR A 71 14.79 -19.59 21.20
C TYR A 71 14.10 -20.90 21.63
N TYR A 72 12.92 -21.21 21.06
CA TYR A 72 12.09 -22.33 21.54
C TYR A 72 12.17 -23.59 20.65
N ASP A 73 12.56 -23.47 19.37
CA ASP A 73 12.68 -24.60 18.43
C ASP A 73 13.93 -24.46 17.53
N PRO A 74 15.14 -24.50 18.12
CA PRO A 74 16.39 -24.23 17.41
C PRO A 74 16.69 -25.25 16.31
N VAL A 75 16.16 -26.48 16.39
CA VAL A 75 16.30 -27.48 15.32
C VAL A 75 15.55 -27.02 14.09
N THR A 76 14.32 -26.55 14.25
CA THR A 76 13.54 -26.00 13.14
C THR A 76 14.14 -24.71 12.61
N TRP A 77 14.58 -23.79 13.48
CA TRP A 77 15.27 -22.57 13.04
C TRP A 77 16.52 -22.89 12.21
N THR A 78 17.36 -23.82 12.68
CA THR A 78 18.55 -24.26 11.92
C THR A 78 18.17 -24.83 10.56
N SER A 79 17.08 -25.61 10.48
CA SER A 79 16.61 -26.19 9.21
C SER A 79 16.13 -25.17 8.17
N LEU A 80 15.89 -23.91 8.56
CA LEU A 80 15.59 -22.83 7.61
C LEU A 80 16.84 -22.34 6.88
N HIS A 81 18.02 -22.62 7.43
CA HIS A 81 19.31 -22.16 6.91
C HIS A 81 20.23 -23.30 6.46
N ASP A 82 19.96 -24.53 6.91
CA ASP A 82 20.70 -25.74 6.58
C ASP A 82 19.76 -26.85 6.07
N ASN A 83 19.94 -27.25 4.81
CA ASN A 83 19.12 -28.28 4.16
C ASN A 83 19.35 -29.69 4.70
N ASP A 84 20.44 -29.93 5.45
CA ASP A 84 20.75 -31.23 6.05
C ASP A 84 20.01 -31.45 7.38
N VAL A 85 19.43 -30.38 7.96
CA VAL A 85 18.66 -30.43 9.20
C VAL A 85 17.17 -30.54 8.88
N LYS A 86 16.47 -31.45 9.56
CA LYS A 86 15.01 -31.62 9.43
C LYS A 86 14.30 -30.99 10.62
N GLY A 87 13.62 -29.88 10.37
CA GLY A 87 12.75 -29.20 11.33
C GLY A 87 11.28 -29.62 11.26
N ASP A 88 10.47 -28.97 12.08
CA ASP A 88 9.02 -29.04 12.02
C ASP A 88 8.48 -28.41 10.73
N LYS A 89 7.72 -29.20 9.98
CA LYS A 89 7.20 -28.81 8.66
C LYS A 89 6.17 -27.69 8.73
N LEU A 90 5.40 -27.60 9.83
CA LEU A 90 4.37 -26.58 9.95
C LEU A 90 5.01 -25.22 10.19
N SER A 91 5.96 -25.13 11.12
CA SER A 91 6.76 -23.94 11.40
C SER A 91 7.54 -23.45 10.18
N GLN A 92 8.18 -24.37 9.43
CA GLN A 92 8.82 -24.03 8.15
C GLN A 92 7.82 -23.42 7.15
N LYS A 93 6.62 -24.01 7.03
CA LYS A 93 5.57 -23.51 6.15
C LYS A 93 5.06 -22.13 6.58
N VAL A 94 4.96 -21.87 7.88
CA VAL A 94 4.60 -20.55 8.41
C VAL A 94 5.66 -19.53 8.00
N SER A 95 6.94 -19.78 8.23
CA SER A 95 8.04 -18.89 7.82
C SER A 95 7.97 -18.56 6.31
N VAL A 96 7.84 -19.58 5.45
CA VAL A 96 7.72 -19.40 4.00
C VAL A 96 6.49 -18.56 3.62
N ASN A 97 5.36 -18.78 4.27
CA ASN A 97 4.13 -18.06 3.96
C ASN A 97 4.19 -16.59 4.42
N LEU A 98 4.78 -16.32 5.58
CA LEU A 98 5.01 -14.95 6.05
C LEU A 98 5.91 -14.20 5.08
N SER A 99 7.02 -14.78 4.65
CA SER A 99 7.92 -14.17 3.66
C SER A 99 7.22 -13.86 2.33
N LYS A 100 6.37 -14.78 1.82
CA LYS A 100 5.59 -14.55 0.60
C LYS A 100 4.56 -13.44 0.76
N ALA A 101 3.88 -13.39 1.91
CA ALA A 101 2.93 -12.33 2.22
C ALA A 101 3.65 -10.97 2.34
N GLY A 102 4.81 -10.92 2.99
CA GLY A 102 5.66 -9.74 3.12
C GLY A 102 6.06 -9.18 1.76
N GLU A 103 6.57 -10.03 0.87
CA GLU A 103 6.92 -9.62 -0.48
C GLU A 103 5.71 -9.10 -1.29
N SER A 104 4.53 -9.70 -1.09
CA SER A 104 3.31 -9.29 -1.79
C SER A 104 2.78 -7.94 -1.27
N LEU A 105 2.85 -7.70 0.05
CA LEU A 105 2.48 -6.43 0.65
C LEU A 105 3.46 -5.32 0.26
N ARG A 106 4.77 -5.60 0.30
CA ARG A 106 5.81 -4.67 -0.17
C ARG A 106 5.55 -4.19 -1.59
N LYS A 107 5.27 -5.11 -2.52
CA LYS A 107 4.91 -4.76 -3.91
C LYS A 107 3.65 -3.91 -4.00
N THR A 108 2.64 -4.21 -3.18
CA THR A 108 1.40 -3.43 -3.14
C THR A 108 1.67 -2.02 -2.65
N ALA A 109 2.50 -1.87 -1.62
CA ALA A 109 2.89 -0.57 -1.08
C ALA A 109 3.71 0.26 -2.08
N TYR A 110 4.68 -0.34 -2.77
CA TYR A 110 5.46 0.37 -3.80
C TYR A 110 4.60 0.79 -5.01
N ARG A 111 3.62 -0.02 -5.40
CA ARG A 111 2.66 0.39 -6.44
C ARG A 111 1.83 1.60 -6.00
N SER A 112 1.50 1.73 -4.71
CA SER A 112 0.83 2.94 -4.20
C SER A 112 1.78 4.14 -4.05
N GLU A 113 3.06 3.90 -3.78
CA GLU A 113 4.11 4.92 -3.77
C GLU A 113 4.28 5.55 -5.15
N GLU A 114 4.40 4.72 -6.20
CA GLU A 114 4.48 5.18 -7.59
C GLU A 114 3.28 6.09 -7.94
N LYS A 115 2.07 5.74 -7.53
CA LYS A 115 0.88 6.61 -7.69
C LYS A 115 1.02 7.93 -6.94
N CYS A 116 1.60 7.92 -5.73
CA CYS A 116 1.85 9.14 -4.96
C CYS A 116 2.85 10.05 -5.69
N GLU A 117 3.95 9.49 -6.18
CA GLU A 117 4.99 10.22 -6.92
C GLU A 117 4.45 10.82 -8.21
N GLU A 118 3.67 10.05 -8.98
CA GLU A 118 3.00 10.54 -10.19
C GLU A 118 2.07 11.71 -9.87
N MET A 119 1.21 11.56 -8.85
CA MET A 119 0.27 12.61 -8.45
C MET A 119 0.99 13.86 -7.93
N LEU A 120 2.02 13.67 -7.12
CA LEU A 120 2.82 14.76 -6.58
C LEU A 120 3.54 15.52 -7.70
N THR A 121 4.11 14.80 -8.69
CA THR A 121 4.74 15.41 -9.87
C THR A 121 3.75 16.28 -10.64
N ILE A 122 2.52 15.79 -10.85
CA ILE A 122 1.45 16.57 -11.50
C ILE A 122 1.16 17.84 -10.70
N ILE A 123 0.93 17.71 -9.39
CA ILE A 123 0.61 18.86 -8.52
C ILE A 123 1.75 19.87 -8.53
N LEU A 124 3.01 19.44 -8.41
CA LEU A 124 4.17 20.34 -8.43
C LEU A 124 4.32 21.10 -9.75
N GLY A 125 3.85 20.53 -10.87
CA GLY A 125 3.79 21.20 -12.17
C GLY A 125 2.64 22.21 -12.33
N MET A 126 1.71 22.31 -11.38
CA MET A 126 0.58 23.25 -11.41
C MET A 126 0.93 24.62 -10.84
N ASP A 127 0.04 25.60 -11.06
CA ASP A 127 0.15 26.95 -10.52
C ASP A 127 0.30 26.96 -8.99
N ALA A 128 1.05 27.94 -8.48
CA ALA A 128 1.39 28.04 -7.06
C ALA A 128 0.16 28.01 -6.13
N ILE A 129 -0.94 28.65 -6.54
CA ILE A 129 -2.21 28.68 -5.78
C ILE A 129 -2.81 27.27 -5.66
N ILE A 130 -2.77 26.48 -6.73
CA ILE A 130 -3.29 25.10 -6.73
C ILE A 130 -2.40 24.22 -5.83
N ARG A 131 -1.08 24.35 -5.95
CA ARG A 131 -0.12 23.63 -5.10
C ARG A 131 -0.37 23.87 -3.62
N GLU A 132 -0.49 25.15 -3.24
CA GLU A 132 -0.75 25.52 -1.86
C GLU A 132 -2.09 24.98 -1.35
N THR A 133 -3.13 25.03 -2.19
CA THR A 133 -4.47 24.54 -1.83
C THR A 133 -4.49 23.02 -1.57
N VAL A 134 -3.78 22.26 -2.41
CA VAL A 134 -3.74 20.80 -2.35
C VAL A 134 -2.77 20.31 -1.26
N LEU A 135 -1.53 20.82 -1.25
CA LEU A 135 -0.46 20.36 -0.35
C LEU A 135 -0.49 21.04 1.02
N GLY A 136 -1.23 22.14 1.17
CA GLY A 136 -1.35 22.90 2.42
C GLY A 136 -0.14 23.75 2.77
N LYS A 137 0.89 23.81 1.90
CA LYS A 137 2.08 24.66 2.03
C LYS A 137 2.61 25.08 0.66
N ILE A 138 3.25 26.24 0.61
CA ILE A 138 4.04 26.67 -0.56
C ILE A 138 5.37 25.92 -0.51
N TYR A 139 5.59 25.02 -1.47
CA TYR A 139 6.90 24.43 -1.73
C TYR A 139 7.57 25.26 -2.82
N ILE A 140 8.54 26.08 -2.43
CA ILE A 140 9.44 26.77 -3.36
C ILE A 140 10.58 25.78 -3.62
N TYR A 141 10.64 25.23 -4.82
CA TYR A 141 11.86 24.59 -5.30
C TYR A 141 12.76 25.72 -5.79
N ASP A 142 13.86 25.95 -5.06
CA ASP A 142 14.98 26.70 -5.63
C ASP A 142 15.56 25.81 -6.75
N GLU A 143 15.51 26.29 -8.00
CA GLU A 143 16.14 25.65 -9.17
C GLU A 143 17.67 25.57 -9.03
#